data_AF-A0A357MMK1-F1
#
_entry.id   AF-A0A357MMK1-F1
#
_cell.length_a   1.000
_cell.length_b   1.000
_cell.length_c   1.000
_cell.angle_alpha   90.00
_cell.angle_beta   90.00
_cell.angle_gamma   90.00
#
_symmetry.space_group_name_H-M   'P 1'
#
loop_
_entity.id
_entity.type
_entity.pdbx_description
1 polymer ?
#
loop_
_entity_poly.entity_id
_entity_poly.type
_entity_poly.pdbx_seq_one_letter_code
_entity_poly.pdbx_strand_id
1 'polypeptide(L)' 'MAHSTHAPTAPAILAPFARFFTALFDGLVRLGENNSKVRQVALLNALSDEELAARGLKREDIARHVLSGYYWV' A
#
# COMPACT_ATOMS: atom_id res chain seq x y z
N MET A 1 -43.28 -0.56 -5.02
CA MET A 1 -42.94 -0.87 -3.63
C MET A 1 -41.48 -0.48 -3.44
N ALA A 2 -41.16 0.47 -2.57
CA ALA A 2 -39.79 0.89 -2.31
C ALA A 2 -39.22 0.05 -1.15
N HIS A 3 -38.17 -0.71 -1.42
CA HIS A 3 -37.50 -1.52 -0.40
C HIS A 3 -36.34 -0.70 0.17
N SER A 4 -36.52 -0.17 1.38
CA SER A 4 -35.43 0.46 2.14
C SER A 4 -34.56 -0.63 2.74
N THR A 5 -33.39 -0.89 2.15
CA THR A 5 -32.37 -1.75 2.75
C THR A 5 -31.85 -1.09 4.02
N HIS A 6 -32.24 -1.61 5.19
CA HIS A 6 -31.64 -1.24 6.47
C HIS A 6 -30.23 -1.86 6.51
N ALA A 7 -29.20 -1.04 6.38
CA ALA A 7 -27.85 -1.48 6.68
C ALA A 7 -27.76 -1.78 8.19
N PRO A 8 -27.23 -2.94 8.61
CA PRO A 8 -27.12 -3.28 10.02
C PRO A 8 -26.24 -2.22 10.70
N THR A 9 -26.82 -1.47 11.63
CA THR A 9 -26.09 -0.53 12.47
C THR A 9 -25.26 -1.36 13.44
N ALA A 10 -23.92 -1.29 13.33
CA ALA A 10 -23.05 -1.95 14.28
C ALA A 10 -23.42 -1.53 15.71
N PRO A 11 -23.38 -2.45 16.70
CA PRO A 11 -23.70 -2.14 18.09
C PRO A 11 -22.93 -0.91 18.55
N ALA A 12 -23.60 0.08 19.16
CA ALA A 12 -22.99 1.36 19.56
C ALA A 12 -21.75 1.20 20.48
N ILE A 13 -21.68 0.09 21.21
CA ILE A 13 -20.55 -0.32 22.06
C ILE A 13 -19.29 -0.72 21.29
N LEU A 14 -19.42 -1.16 20.03
CA LEU A 14 -18.28 -1.49 19.16
C LEU A 14 -17.80 -0.30 18.32
N ALA A 15 -18.59 0.78 18.26
CA ALA A 15 -18.27 1.97 17.48
C ALA A 15 -16.92 2.62 17.84
N PRO A 16 -16.49 2.72 19.12
CA PRO A 16 -15.19 3.28 19.48
C PRO A 16 -14.03 2.43 18.96
N PHE A 17 -14.14 1.11 19.07
CA PHE A 17 -13.13 0.17 18.58
C PHE A 17 -13.04 0.21 17.06
N ALA A 18 -14.17 0.20 16.37
CA ALA A 18 -14.20 0.34 14.92
C ALA A 18 -13.49 1.63 14.46
N ARG A 19 -13.78 2.77 15.10
CA ARG A 19 -13.14 4.06 14.77
C ARG A 19 -11.63 4.05 15.04
N PHE A 20 -11.19 3.42 16.13
CA PHE A 20 -9.76 3.26 16.42
C PHE A 20 -9.04 2.46 15.33
N PHE A 21 -9.58 1.29 14.96
CA PHE A 21 -8.96 0.45 13.94
C PHE A 21 -9.01 1.10 12.56
N THR A 22 -10.08 1.79 12.19
CA THR A 22 -10.14 2.58 10.94
C THR A 22 -9.08 3.67 10.92
N ALA A 23 -8.93 4.45 11.99
CA ALA A 23 -7.91 5.50 12.05
C ALA A 23 -6.48 4.95 12.00
N LEU A 24 -6.23 3.81 12.66
CA LEU A 24 -4.95 3.11 12.60
C LEU A 24 -4.65 2.63 11.17
N PHE A 25 -5.62 1.98 10.51
CA PHE A 25 -5.47 1.51 9.13
C PHE A 25 -5.26 2.66 8.16
N ASP A 26 -6.04 3.74 8.26
CA ASP A 26 -5.87 4.93 7.44
C ASP A 26 -4.48 5.56 7.64
N GLY A 27 -3.96 5.55 8.88
CA GLY A 27 -2.61 5.97 9.19
C GLY A 27 -1.54 5.10 8.50
N LEU A 28 -1.71 3.79 8.52
CA LEU A 28 -0.81 2.84 7.84
C LEU A 28 -0.89 2.98 6.31
N VAL A 29 -2.09 3.17 5.76
CA VAL A 29 -2.29 3.42 4.32
C VAL A 29 -1.60 4.71 3.90
N ARG A 30 -1.81 5.81 4.62
CA ARG A 30 -1.13 7.08 4.35
C ARG A 30 0.38 6.97 4.49
N LEU A 31 0.88 6.20 5.45
CA LEU A 31 2.30 5.94 5.61
C LEU A 31 2.86 5.13 4.42
N GLY A 32 2.09 4.19 3.89
CA GLY A 32 2.42 3.42 2.69
C GLY A 32 2.34 4.23 1.39
N GLU A 33 1.31 5.06 1.22
CA GLU A 33 1.12 5.95 0.07
C GLU A 33 2.17 7.07 0.02
N ASN A 34 2.55 7.60 1.19
CA ASN A 34 3.63 8.58 1.30
C ASN A 34 5.02 7.94 1.23
N ASN A 35 5.11 6.60 1.16
CA ASN A 35 6.38 5.92 1.00
C ASN A 35 6.83 6.04 -0.46
N SER A 36 7.72 7.00 -0.72
CA SER A 36 8.35 7.24 -2.02
C SER A 36 8.95 5.97 -2.63
N LYS A 37 9.29 4.95 -1.82
CA LYS A 37 9.83 3.66 -2.26
C LYS A 37 8.79 2.76 -2.89
N VAL A 38 7.55 2.71 -2.38
CA VAL A 38 6.47 1.94 -3.01
C VAL A 38 6.19 2.48 -4.41
N ARG A 39 6.15 3.82 -4.53
CA ARG A 39 6.04 4.49 -5.83
C ARG A 39 7.24 4.22 -6.73
N GLN A 40 8.48 4.21 -6.21
CA GLN A 40 9.66 3.83 -7.01
C GLN A 40 9.59 2.38 -7.51
N VAL A 41 9.19 1.42 -6.66
CA VAL A 41 8.99 0.02 -7.07
C VAL A 41 7.93 -0.08 -8.17
N ALA A 42 6.80 0.61 -8.02
CA ALA A 42 5.73 0.61 -9.02
C ALA A 42 6.20 1.21 -10.36
N LEU A 43 6.93 2.33 -10.33
CA LEU A 43 7.50 2.95 -11.53
C LEU A 43 8.52 2.04 -12.22
N LEU A 44 9.38 1.35 -11.47
CA LEU A 44 10.35 0.42 -12.05
C LEU A 44 9.66 -0.84 -12.61
N ASN A 45 8.60 -1.32 -11.96
CA ASN A 45 7.84 -2.48 -12.46
C ASN A 45 7.03 -2.16 -13.73
N ALA A 46 6.66 -0.90 -13.95
CA ALA A 46 5.95 -0.47 -15.15
C ALA A 46 6.83 -0.44 -16.41
N LEU A 47 8.15 -0.54 -16.28
CA LEU A 47 9.10 -0.55 -17.39
C LEU A 47 9.14 -1.92 -18.07
N SER A 48 9.54 -1.94 -19.34
CA SER A 48 9.86 -3.19 -20.04
C SER A 48 11.18 -3.79 -19.54
N ASP A 49 11.39 -5.07 -19.79
CA ASP A 49 12.64 -5.75 -19.39
C ASP A 49 13.86 -5.18 -20.11
N GLU A 50 13.70 -4.69 -21.35
CA GLU A 50 14.76 -4.02 -22.11
C GLU A 50 15.17 -2.68 -21.47
N GLU A 51 14.18 -1.90 -21.01
CA GLU A 51 14.42 -0.63 -20.32
C GLU A 51 15.03 -0.83 -18.93
N LEU A 52 14.65 -1.92 -18.25
CA LEU A 52 15.30 -2.33 -17.00
C LEU A 52 16.76 -2.74 -17.25
N ALA A 53 17.01 -3.52 -18.29
CA ALA A 53 18.36 -3.95 -18.67
C ALA A 53 19.25 -2.77 -19.08
N ALA A 54 18.71 -1.77 -19.80
CA ALA A 54 19.40 -0.53 -20.12
C ALA A 54 19.83 0.27 -18.87
N ARG A 55 19.10 0.07 -17.75
CA ARG A 55 19.42 0.66 -16.43
C ARG A 55 20.26 -0.26 -15.56
N GLY A 56 20.70 -1.42 -16.08
CA GLY A 56 21.47 -2.42 -15.33
C GLY A 56 20.67 -3.13 -14.24
N LEU A 57 19.33 -3.10 -14.32
CA LEU A 57 18.43 -3.71 -13.34
C LEU A 57 17.74 -4.95 -13.93
N LYS A 58 17.57 -5.97 -13.09
CA LYS A 58 16.68 -7.09 -13.38
C LYS A 58 15.36 -6.89 -12.63
N ARG A 59 14.25 -7.41 -13.16
CA ARG A 59 12.92 -7.28 -12.53
C ARG A 59 12.88 -7.82 -11.09
N GLU A 60 13.56 -8.94 -10.87
CA GLU A 60 13.76 -9.59 -9.56
C GLU A 60 14.60 -8.75 -8.57
N ASP A 61 15.47 -7.87 -9.09
CA ASP A 61 16.34 -7.02 -8.27
C ASP A 61 15.73 -5.67 -7.89
N ILE A 62 14.58 -5.30 -8.46
CA ILE A 62 13.92 -4.01 -8.22
C ILE A 62 13.66 -3.80 -6.73
N ALA A 63 13.08 -4.80 -6.05
CA ALA A 63 12.78 -4.70 -4.62
C ALA A 63 14.05 -4.51 -3.79
N ARG A 64 15.10 -5.29 -4.09
CA ARG A 64 16.41 -5.22 -3.43
C ARG A 64 17.10 -3.88 -3.68
N HIS A 65 17.05 -3.36 -4.90
CA HIS A 65 17.64 -2.07 -5.26
C HIS A 65 16.92 -0.90 -4.58
N VAL A 66 15.58 -0.89 -4.59
CA VAL A 66 14.79 0.22 -4.02
C VAL A 66 14.86 0.23 -2.48
N LEU A 67 14.88 -0.96 -1.87
CA LEU A 67 14.91 -1.15 -0.41
C LEU A 67 16.33 -1.31 0.17
N SER A 68 17.39 -1.21 -0.64
CA SER A 68 18.78 -1.43 -0.17
C SER A 68 19.21 -0.49 0.96
N GLY A 69 18.55 0.66 1.11
CA GLY A 69 18.78 1.60 2.21
C GLY A 69 18.14 1.22 3.54
N TYR A 70 17.25 0.21 3.57
CA TYR A 70 16.54 -0.25 4.77
C TYR A 70 17.09 -1.55 5.37
N TYR A 71 17.82 -2.34 4.58
CA TYR A 71 18.44 -3.57 5.03
C TYR A 71 19.96 -3.42 5.00
N TRP A 72 20.56 -3.18 6.16
CA TRP A 72 21.94 -3.56 6.43
C TRP A 72 21.90 -4.79 7.33
N VAL A 73 22.30 -5.94 6.78
CA VAL A 73 22.79 -7.13 7.52
C VAL A 73 24.24 -7.31 7.12
#